data_AF-A0A0E3VX91-F1
#
_entry.id   AF-A0A0E3VX91-F1
#
_cell.length_a   1.000
_cell.length_b   1.000
_cell.length_c   1.000
_cell.angle_alpha   90.00
_cell.angle_beta   90.00
_cell.angle_gamma   90.00
#
_symmetry.space_group_name_H-M   'P 1'
#
loop_
_entity.id
_entity.type
_entity.pdbx_description
1 polymer ?
#
loop_
_entity_poly.entity_id
_entity_poly.type
_entity_poly.pdbx_seq_one_letter_code
_entity_poly.pdbx_strand_id
1 'polypeptide(L)'
;MSAGEGSETGEEASVVNGLYIFDIEMRDGKRGQARGVVVLCDGRIMGGDSYFYYTGSYTFRNGKWRGDMIVNQHTEAVGRSLVFGGREVTCGFSGDYFPGGAEVEGMATCWTCCASSPMSASACSSPRSGRA
;
A
#
# COMPACT_ATOMS: atom_id res chain seq x y z
N MET A 1 -29.92 -31.39 28.23
CA MET A 1 -30.35 -29.99 28.35
C MET A 1 -29.19 -29.12 27.88
N SER A 2 -29.43 -28.37 26.80
CA SER A 2 -28.50 -27.45 26.14
C SER A 2 -28.07 -26.26 27.00
N ALA A 3 -26.91 -25.71 26.66
CA ALA A 3 -26.66 -24.27 26.48
C ALA A 3 -25.48 -24.19 25.48
N GLY A 4 -25.66 -23.80 24.21
CA GLY A 4 -25.99 -22.44 23.75
C GLY A 4 -24.68 -21.71 23.47
N GLU A 5 -24.00 -21.99 22.35
CA GLU A 5 -23.91 -21.11 21.16
C GLU A 5 -23.60 -19.64 21.44
N GLY A 6 -22.44 -19.22 20.93
CA GLY A 6 -21.97 -17.85 20.83
C GLY A 6 -20.74 -17.79 19.93
N SER A 7 -20.80 -18.45 18.78
CA SER A 7 -19.84 -18.25 17.70
C SER A 7 -20.16 -16.89 17.09
N GLU A 8 -19.58 -15.83 17.64
CA GLU A 8 -19.48 -14.55 16.94
C GLU A 8 -18.85 -14.87 15.58
N THR A 9 -19.67 -14.83 14.53
CA THR A 9 -19.21 -14.91 13.16
C THR A 9 -18.53 -13.58 12.91
N GLY A 10 -17.29 -13.44 13.39
CA GLY A 10 -16.44 -12.36 12.98
C GLY A 10 -16.39 -12.45 11.47
N GLU A 11 -16.98 -11.47 10.77
CA GLU A 11 -16.72 -11.30 9.35
C GLU A 11 -15.21 -11.37 9.22
N GLU A 12 -14.71 -12.45 8.61
CA GLU A 12 -13.29 -12.59 8.34
C GLU A 12 -12.96 -11.35 7.52
N ALA A 13 -12.29 -10.39 8.16
CA ALA A 13 -11.99 -9.14 7.51
C ALA A 13 -11.35 -9.52 6.17
N SER A 14 -11.71 -8.82 5.11
CA SER A 14 -11.11 -9.02 3.79
C SER A 14 -10.65 -7.69 3.24
N VAL A 15 -9.64 -7.71 2.38
CA VAL A 15 -9.24 -6.52 1.64
C VAL A 15 -10.31 -6.25 0.59
N VAL A 16 -11.07 -5.18 0.78
CA VAL A 16 -12.20 -4.83 -0.09
C VAL A 16 -11.69 -4.20 -1.39
N ASN A 17 -12.23 -4.61 -2.53
CA ASN A 17 -11.93 -3.93 -3.78
C ASN A 17 -12.43 -2.48 -3.74
N GLY A 18 -11.58 -1.53 -4.11
CA GLY A 18 -11.94 -0.12 -4.03
C GLY A 18 -10.77 0.83 -4.17
N LEU A 19 -11.09 2.10 -3.89
CA LEU A 19 -10.15 3.22 -3.96
C LEU A 19 -9.67 3.59 -2.56
N TYR A 20 -8.36 3.64 -2.39
CA TYR A 20 -7.69 3.90 -1.13
C TYR A 20 -6.76 5.09 -1.28
N ILE A 21 -6.75 5.94 -0.25
CA ILE A 21 -5.69 6.92 -0.05
C ILE A 21 -4.62 6.22 0.77
N PHE A 22 -3.37 6.38 0.37
CA PHE A 22 -2.24 5.81 1.10
C PHE A 22 -1.19 6.88 1.40
N ASP A 23 -0.44 6.64 2.46
CA ASP A 23 0.73 7.41 2.86
C ASP A 23 1.92 6.45 3.05
N ILE A 24 3.09 6.79 2.52
CA ILE A 24 4.36 6.05 2.69
C ILE A 24 5.37 6.96 3.35
N GLU A 25 6.13 6.40 4.30
CA GLU A 25 7.27 7.06 4.92
C GLU A 25 8.51 6.16 4.85
N MET A 26 9.64 6.74 4.42
CA MET A 26 10.94 6.08 4.44
C MET A 26 11.56 6.15 5.84
N ARG A 27 12.04 5.02 6.36
CA ARG A 27 12.52 4.89 7.75
C ARG A 27 14.03 5.03 7.93
N ASP A 28 14.80 5.23 6.87
CA ASP A 28 16.27 5.35 6.91
C ASP A 28 16.78 6.79 7.04
N GLY A 29 15.94 7.72 7.49
CA GLY A 29 16.29 9.13 7.62
C GLY A 29 16.41 9.88 6.28
N LYS A 30 16.23 9.20 5.14
CA LYS A 30 15.98 9.88 3.86
C LYS A 30 14.61 10.55 3.97
N ARG A 31 14.53 11.84 3.65
CA ARG A 31 13.27 12.62 3.61
C ARG A 31 12.40 12.18 2.42
N GLY A 32 11.89 10.95 2.46
CA GLY A 32 10.98 10.38 1.49
C GLY A 32 9.62 10.18 2.11
N GLN A 33 8.64 10.92 1.61
CA GLN A 33 7.23 10.68 1.88
C GLN A 33 6.51 10.63 0.55
N ALA A 34 5.51 9.76 0.43
CA ALA A 34 4.60 9.74 -0.70
C ALA A 34 3.17 9.67 -0.18
N ARG A 35 2.28 10.41 -0.82
CA ARG A 35 0.84 10.32 -0.59
C ARG A 35 0.17 10.27 -1.94
N GLY A 36 -0.71 9.29 -2.10
CA GLY A 36 -1.36 9.08 -3.39
C GLY A 36 -2.64 8.27 -3.26
N VAL A 37 -3.06 7.77 -4.40
CA VAL A 37 -4.28 6.96 -4.52
C VAL A 37 -3.93 5.64 -5.18
N VAL A 38 -4.47 4.55 -4.63
CA VAL A 38 -4.39 3.21 -5.21
C VAL A 38 -5.78 2.59 -5.32
N VAL A 39 -5.97 1.81 -6.37
CA VAL A 39 -7.07 0.87 -6.55
C VAL A 39 -6.55 -0.51 -6.16
N LEU A 40 -7.27 -1.13 -5.23
CA LEU A 40 -7.14 -2.55 -4.93
C LEU A 40 -8.25 -3.29 -5.65
N CYS A 41 -7.91 -4.27 -6.48
CA CYS A 41 -8.88 -5.05 -7.22
C CYS A 41 -8.35 -6.46 -7.46
N ASP A 42 -9.00 -7.45 -6.86
CA ASP A 42 -8.75 -8.88 -7.10
C ASP A 42 -7.27 -9.27 -7.00
N GLY A 43 -6.60 -8.82 -5.94
CA GLY A 43 -5.18 -9.12 -5.70
C GLY A 43 -4.21 -8.25 -6.51
N ARG A 44 -4.69 -7.20 -7.18
CA ARG A 44 -3.85 -6.24 -7.94
C ARG A 44 -3.85 -4.86 -7.30
N ILE A 45 -2.72 -4.18 -7.41
CA ILE A 45 -2.52 -2.79 -6.98
C ILE A 45 -2.23 -1.96 -8.22
N MET A 46 -2.96 -0.86 -8.39
CA MET A 46 -2.71 0.12 -9.45
C MET A 46 -2.96 1.52 -8.89
N GLY A 47 -2.06 2.47 -9.10
CA GLY A 47 -2.26 3.81 -8.56
C GLY A 47 -1.17 4.79 -8.95
N GLY A 48 -1.17 5.93 -8.29
CA GLY A 48 -0.17 6.95 -8.51
C GLY A 48 -0.29 8.13 -7.55
N ASP A 49 0.71 8.99 -7.64
CA ASP A 49 0.74 10.32 -7.07
C ASP A 49 1.15 11.34 -8.15
N SER A 50 1.50 12.56 -7.73
CA SER A 50 1.91 13.65 -8.61
C SER A 50 3.14 13.35 -9.49
N TYR A 51 3.96 12.34 -9.17
CA TYR A 51 5.22 12.05 -9.84
C TYR A 51 5.38 10.59 -10.27
N PHE A 52 4.77 9.66 -9.53
CA PHE A 52 4.96 8.23 -9.68
C PHE A 52 3.65 7.52 -9.97
N TYR A 53 3.76 6.39 -10.67
CA TYR A 53 2.71 5.39 -10.75
C TYR A 53 3.17 4.11 -10.09
N TYR A 54 2.20 3.36 -9.60
CA TYR A 54 2.39 2.14 -8.84
C TYR A 54 1.64 1.01 -9.49
N THR A 55 2.29 -0.14 -9.62
CA THR A 55 1.66 -1.38 -10.09
C THR A 55 2.13 -2.53 -9.24
N GLY A 56 1.27 -3.49 -8.93
CA GLY A 56 1.67 -4.56 -8.04
C GLY A 56 0.62 -5.63 -7.87
N SER A 57 0.93 -6.56 -6.99
CA SER A 57 0.03 -7.64 -6.57
C SER A 57 0.08 -7.83 -5.07
N TYR A 58 -1.04 -8.29 -4.51
CA TYR A 58 -1.15 -8.61 -3.11
C TYR A 58 -1.90 -9.90 -2.86
N THR A 59 -1.64 -10.49 -1.70
CA THR A 59 -2.41 -11.59 -1.13
C THR A 59 -2.75 -11.25 0.31
N PHE A 60 -3.90 -11.70 0.77
CA PHE A 60 -4.32 -11.53 2.16
C PHE A 60 -4.93 -12.81 2.69
N ARG A 61 -4.68 -13.11 3.96
CA ARG A 61 -5.20 -14.30 4.65
C ARG A 61 -5.05 -14.13 6.16
N ASN A 62 -6.08 -14.50 6.92
CA ASN A 62 -6.05 -14.53 8.38
C ASN A 62 -5.56 -13.19 9.01
N GLY A 63 -6.07 -12.05 8.54
CA GLY A 63 -5.65 -10.72 9.04
C GLY A 63 -4.29 -10.24 8.53
N LYS A 64 -3.51 -11.09 7.84
CA LYS A 64 -2.22 -10.72 7.25
C LYS A 64 -2.36 -10.28 5.81
N TRP A 65 -1.60 -9.25 5.45
CA TRP A 65 -1.48 -8.72 4.10
C TRP A 65 -0.03 -8.77 3.63
N ARG A 66 0.21 -9.17 2.39
CA ARG A 66 1.54 -9.17 1.75
C ARG A 66 1.41 -8.79 0.29
N GLY A 67 2.46 -8.20 -0.26
CA GLY A 67 2.49 -7.91 -1.67
C GLY A 67 3.80 -7.31 -2.13
N ASP A 68 3.87 -7.09 -3.43
CA ASP A 68 4.97 -6.45 -4.12
C ASP A 68 4.42 -5.34 -5.01
N MET A 69 5.13 -4.23 -5.06
CA MET A 69 4.76 -3.04 -5.81
C MET A 69 5.97 -2.48 -6.57
N ILE A 70 5.80 -2.22 -7.86
CA ILE A 70 6.75 -1.51 -8.70
C ILE A 70 6.34 -0.05 -8.75
N VAL A 71 7.32 0.83 -8.53
CA VAL A 71 7.21 2.28 -8.54
C VAL A 71 8.02 2.82 -9.70
N ASN A 72 7.37 3.60 -10.57
CA ASN A 72 7.99 4.21 -11.73
C ASN A 72 7.59 5.68 -11.84
N GLN A 73 8.51 6.53 -12.26
CA GLN A 73 8.26 7.96 -12.42
C GLN A 73 7.58 8.22 -13.77
N HIS A 74 6.46 8.94 -13.77
CA HIS A 74 5.79 9.39 -15.00
C HIS A 74 5.98 10.89 -15.27
N THR A 75 6.24 11.68 -14.23
CA THR A 75 6.41 13.14 -14.35
C THR A 75 7.80 13.54 -13.89
N GLU A 76 8.55 14.22 -14.75
CA GLU A 76 9.83 14.81 -14.39
C GLU A 76 9.67 15.89 -13.31
N ALA A 77 10.56 15.89 -12.32
CA ALA A 77 10.53 16.85 -11.23
C ALA A 77 11.71 17.82 -11.32
N VAL A 78 11.62 18.77 -12.26
CA VAL A 78 12.68 19.76 -12.50
C VAL A 78 12.94 20.56 -11.21
N GLY A 79 14.21 20.61 -10.79
CA GLY A 79 14.64 21.33 -9.58
C GLY A 79 14.25 20.66 -8.25
N ARG A 80 13.74 19.42 -8.27
CA ARG A 80 13.47 18.64 -7.06
C ARG A 80 14.25 17.33 -7.07
N SER A 81 14.88 17.00 -5.94
CA SER A 81 15.46 15.67 -5.73
C SER A 81 14.38 14.73 -5.21
N LEU A 82 13.89 13.84 -6.07
CA LEU A 82 12.98 12.77 -5.67
C LEU A 82 13.80 11.57 -5.19
N VAL A 83 13.41 10.95 -4.07
CA VAL A 83 14.13 9.81 -3.46
C VAL A 83 14.37 8.67 -4.46
N PHE A 84 13.44 8.47 -5.39
CA PHE A 84 13.50 7.45 -6.45
C PHE A 84 13.51 8.02 -7.87
N GLY A 85 13.86 9.30 -8.04
CA GLY A 85 13.83 9.95 -9.34
C GLY A 85 14.63 9.20 -10.42
N GLY A 86 14.03 9.03 -11.58
CA GLY A 86 14.62 8.45 -12.79
C GLY A 86 14.92 6.96 -12.73
N ARG A 87 14.41 6.23 -11.73
CA ARG A 87 14.72 4.82 -11.50
C ARG A 87 13.46 4.01 -11.21
N GLU A 88 13.43 2.78 -11.72
CA GLU A 88 12.46 1.79 -11.28
C GLU A 88 12.82 1.29 -9.88
N VAL A 89 11.81 1.15 -9.03
CA VAL A 89 11.96 0.69 -7.64
C VAL A 89 10.92 -0.37 -7.37
N THR A 90 11.34 -1.46 -6.72
CA THR A 90 10.46 -2.52 -6.26
C THR A 90 10.31 -2.46 -4.75
N CYS A 91 9.08 -2.50 -4.26
CA CYS A 91 8.73 -2.46 -2.85
C CYS A 91 8.02 -3.76 -2.47
N GLY A 92 8.70 -4.63 -1.73
CA GLY A 92 8.06 -5.77 -1.07
C GLY A 92 7.53 -5.34 0.30
N PHE A 93 6.32 -5.75 0.67
CA PHE A 93 5.69 -5.38 1.93
C PHE A 93 4.92 -6.51 2.61
N SER A 94 4.75 -6.37 3.93
CA SER A 94 3.85 -7.19 4.71
C SER A 94 3.30 -6.43 5.92
N GLY A 95 2.12 -6.81 6.39
CA GLY A 95 1.53 -6.23 7.58
C GLY A 95 0.16 -6.81 7.86
N ASP A 96 -0.70 -5.94 8.40
CA ASP A 96 -2.03 -6.28 8.88
C ASP A 96 -3.07 -5.43 8.16
N TYR A 97 -4.25 -6.01 7.94
CA TYR A 97 -5.38 -5.29 7.38
C TYR A 97 -6.58 -5.36 8.33
N PHE A 98 -7.44 -4.36 8.25
CA PHE A 98 -8.61 -4.21 9.09
C PHE A 98 -9.76 -3.60 8.27
N PRO A 99 -11.01 -3.60 8.77
CA PRO A 99 -12.12 -3.01 8.04
C PRO A 99 -11.83 -1.57 7.63
N GLY A 100 -11.76 -1.32 6.33
CA GLY A 100 -11.52 0.00 5.76
C GLY A 100 -10.06 0.45 5.70
N GLY A 101 -9.07 -0.39 6.04
CA GLY A 101 -7.68 0.03 5.91
C GLY A 101 -6.64 -1.06 6.15
N ALA A 102 -5.38 -0.65 6.10
CA ALA A 102 -4.25 -1.52 6.35
C ALA A 102 -2.99 -0.74 6.77
N GLU A 103 -2.12 -1.42 7.52
CA GLU A 103 -0.79 -0.94 7.90
C GLU A 103 0.26 -1.97 7.50
N VAL A 104 1.32 -1.52 6.85
CA VAL A 104 2.37 -2.39 6.33
C VAL A 104 3.77 -1.82 6.55
N GLU A 105 4.72 -2.73 6.69
CA GLU A 105 6.14 -2.44 6.61
C GLU A 105 6.74 -3.12 5.38
N GLY A 106 7.79 -2.53 4.83
CA GLY A 106 8.39 -3.05 3.62
C GLY A 106 9.80 -2.54 3.35
N MET A 107 10.34 -2.98 2.22
CA MET A 107 11.64 -2.58 1.73
C MET A 107 11.54 -2.14 0.27
N ALA A 108 11.87 -0.86 0.04
CA ALA A 108 12.03 -0.32 -1.31
C ALA A 108 13.43 -0.60 -1.82
N THR A 109 13.55 -1.28 -2.95
CA THR A 109 14.81 -1.71 -3.55
C THR A 109 14.93 -1.14 -4.94
N CYS A 110 16.02 -0.42 -5.18
CA CYS A 110 16.41 0.04 -6.50
C CYS A 110 17.61 -0.77 -6.97
N TRP A 111 17.37 -1.68 -7.90
CA TRP A 111 18.40 -2.57 -8.44
C TRP A 111 19.49 -1.80 -9.20
N THR A 112 19.11 -0.76 -9.96
CA THR A 112 20.05 0.00 -10.80
C THR A 112 21.13 0.74 -10.01
N CYS A 113 20.84 1.16 -8.77
CA CYS A 113 21.83 1.84 -7.91
C CYS A 113 22.23 1.03 -6.67
N CYS A 114 21.87 -0.26 -6.61
CA CYS A 114 22.15 -1.16 -5.49
C CYS A 114 21.77 -0.55 -4.14
N ALA A 115 20.61 0.10 -4.06
CA ALA A 115 20.15 0.76 -2.85
C ALA A 115 18.84 0.14 -2.35
N SER A 116 18.75 -0.04 -1.04
CA SER A 116 17.54 -0.51 -0.37
C SER A 116 17.20 0.40 0.81
N SER A 117 15.92 0.69 1.00
CA SER A 117 15.45 1.57 2.05
C SER A 117 14.19 1.01 2.72
N PRO A 118 14.17 0.84 4.05
CA PRO A 118 12.97 0.44 4.78
C PRO A 118 11.88 1.51 4.68
N MET A 119 10.63 1.07 4.62
CA MET A 119 9.46 1.95 4.56
C MET A 119 8.33 1.42 5.44
N SER A 120 7.43 2.33 5.83
CA SER A 120 6.09 1.99 6.32
C SER A 120 5.03 2.66 5.47
N ALA A 121 3.87 2.01 5.37
CA ALA A 121 2.74 2.58 4.67
C ALA A 121 1.43 2.30 5.41
N SER A 122 0.50 3.24 5.30
CA SER A 122 -0.89 3.07 5.70
C SER A 122 -1.80 3.32 4.51
N ALA A 123 -2.92 2.62 4.45
CA ALA A 123 -3.95 2.83 3.45
C ALA A 123 -5.33 2.84 4.10
N CYS A 124 -6.14 3.82 3.73
CA CYS A 124 -7.52 3.95 4.21
C CYS A 124 -8.46 4.00 3.02
N SER A 125 -9.56 3.24 3.10
CA SER A 125 -10.60 3.28 2.08
C SER A 125 -11.17 4.69 2.03
N SER A 126 -11.36 5.18 0.81
CA SER A 126 -12.03 6.46 0.62
C SER A 126 -13.45 6.32 1.18
N PRO A 127 -13.96 7.27 1.98
CA PRO A 127 -15.35 7.22 2.41
C PRO A 127 -16.20 7.14 1.14
N ARG A 128 -17.02 6.08 1.02
CA ARG A 128 -18.04 6.03 -0.03
C ARG A 128 -18.85 7.30 0.15
N SER A 129 -18.78 8.22 -0.80
CA SER A 129 -19.69 9.36 -0.83
C SER A 129 -21.10 8.78 -0.75
N GLY A 130 -21.73 8.93 0.41
CA GLY A 130 -23.12 8.55 0.61
C GLY A 130 -23.96 9.22 -0.46
N ARG A 131 -24.90 8.45 -1.00
CA ARG A 131 -25.91 8.90 -1.96
C ARG A 131 -26.44 10.28 -1.57
N ALA A 132 -26.44 11.20 -2.53
CA ALA A 132 -27.39 12.30 -2.57
C ALA A 132 -28.78 11.77 -2.93
#